data_AF-A0A832TNE0-F1
#
_entry.id   AF-A0A832TNE0-F1
#
_cell.length_a   1.000
_cell.length_b   1.000
_cell.length_c   1.000
_cell.angle_alpha   90.00
_cell.angle_beta   90.00
_cell.angle_gamma   90.00
#
_symmetry.space_group_name_H-M   'P 1'
#
loop_
_entity.id
_entity.type
_entity.pdbx_description
1 polymer ?
#
loop_
_entity_poly.entity_id
_entity_poly.type
_entity_poly.pdbx_seq_one_letter_code
_entity_poly.pdbx_strand_id
1 'polypeptide(L)'
;MNRFILSAESGPEDLEPLGLALHELLNRLPITARSLERPGIRIEDGRVIDANYSGPVLEQVLQENRILKVTPSRGAYKGVPVVVGPIRDSAGAAITAIGIVDITGIFDLATLMDHQSEILKQVCGKDPCPLPGEQVVAKR
;
A
#
# COMPACT_ATOMS: atom_id res chain seq x y z
N MET A 1 30.22 1.19 -6.19
CA MET A 1 28.98 1.26 -5.39
C MET A 1 27.85 1.53 -6.35
N ASN A 2 26.81 0.69 -6.36
CA ASN A 2 25.62 0.95 -7.15
C ASN A 2 24.82 2.03 -6.44
N ARG A 3 24.33 3.02 -7.18
CA ARG A 3 23.49 4.11 -6.68
C ARG A 3 22.14 4.00 -7.37
N PHE A 4 21.09 3.86 -6.57
CA PHE A 4 19.70 3.87 -7.02
C PHE A 4 19.06 5.15 -6.53
N ILE A 5 18.35 5.85 -7.40
CA ILE A 5 17.71 7.13 -7.09
C ILE A 5 16.23 6.99 -7.37
N LEU A 6 15.40 7.40 -6.41
CA LEU A 6 13.96 7.59 -6.62
C LEU A 6 13.70 9.07 -6.96
N SER A 7 13.21 9.30 -8.17
CA SER A 7 12.88 10.60 -8.76
C SER A 7 11.71 10.43 -9.73
N ALA A 8 11.21 11.57 -10.23
CA ALA A 8 10.19 11.63 -11.27
C ALA A 8 10.61 10.91 -12.57
N GLU A 9 11.92 10.76 -12.79
CA GLU A 9 12.53 10.14 -13.98
C GLU A 9 13.14 8.76 -13.70
N SER A 10 12.93 8.17 -12.51
CA SER A 10 13.47 6.84 -12.21
C SER A 10 12.93 5.81 -13.19
N GLY A 11 13.83 4.98 -13.69
CA GLY A 11 13.47 3.87 -14.56
C GLY A 11 13.14 2.61 -13.78
N PRO A 12 12.72 1.56 -14.50
CA PRO A 12 12.53 0.22 -13.94
C PRO A 12 13.70 -0.27 -13.09
N GLU A 13 14.93 0.00 -13.52
CA GLU A 13 16.19 -0.35 -12.87
C GLU A 13 16.34 0.23 -11.45
N ASP A 14 15.78 1.42 -11.20
CA ASP A 14 15.79 2.06 -9.89
C ASP A 14 14.68 1.53 -8.97
N LEU A 15 13.55 1.12 -9.56
CA LEU A 15 12.37 0.66 -8.85
C LEU A 15 12.46 -0.82 -8.46
N GLU A 16 13.15 -1.64 -9.26
CA GLU A 16 13.19 -3.10 -9.13
C GLU A 16 13.72 -3.56 -7.76
N PRO A 17 14.86 -3.07 -7.23
CA PRO A 17 15.37 -3.54 -5.94
C PRO A 17 14.39 -3.30 -4.79
N LEU A 18 13.72 -2.14 -4.79
CA LEU A 18 12.70 -1.80 -3.80
C LEU A 18 11.44 -2.64 -3.99
N GLY A 19 10.99 -2.80 -5.23
CA GLY A 19 9.81 -3.58 -5.56
C GLY A 19 9.94 -5.06 -5.19
N LEU A 20 11.11 -5.67 -5.43
CA LEU A 20 11.39 -7.06 -5.05
C LEU A 20 11.42 -7.24 -3.53
N ALA A 21 12.01 -6.28 -2.81
CA ALA A 21 12.00 -6.31 -1.34
C ALA A 21 10.57 -6.26 -0.79
N LEU A 22 9.73 -5.37 -1.33
CA LEU A 22 8.33 -5.26 -0.92
C LEU A 22 7.50 -6.48 -1.30
N HIS A 23 7.76 -7.08 -2.45
CA HIS A 23 7.12 -8.33 -2.87
C HIS A 23 7.36 -9.44 -1.84
N GLU A 24 8.60 -9.67 -1.40
CA GLU A 24 8.89 -10.68 -0.39
C GLU A 24 8.30 -10.33 1.00
N LEU A 25 8.36 -9.06 1.41
CA LEU A 25 7.78 -8.61 2.69
C LEU A 25 6.26 -8.75 2.75
N LEU A 26 5.59 -8.65 1.60
CA LEU A 26 4.13 -8.69 1.50
C LEU A 26 3.64 -10.05 1.03
N ASN A 27 4.25 -11.12 1.52
CA ASN A 27 3.87 -12.52 1.24
C ASN A 27 3.75 -12.82 -0.27
N ARG A 28 4.63 -12.23 -1.08
CA ARG A 28 4.67 -12.39 -2.54
C ARG A 28 3.42 -11.91 -3.27
N LEU A 29 2.72 -10.91 -2.72
CA LEU A 29 1.67 -10.22 -3.45
C LEU A 29 2.26 -9.46 -4.66
N PRO A 30 1.52 -9.35 -5.78
CA PRO A 30 1.99 -8.58 -6.93
C PRO A 30 2.24 -7.12 -6.57
N ILE A 31 3.40 -6.61 -7.00
CA ILE A 31 3.81 -5.22 -6.79
C ILE A 31 3.87 -4.53 -8.14
N THR A 32 3.37 -3.30 -8.19
CA THR A 32 3.57 -2.40 -9.32
C THR A 32 4.13 -1.09 -8.85
N ALA A 33 4.98 -0.46 -9.65
CA ALA A 33 5.45 0.89 -9.38
C ALA A 33 5.63 1.62 -10.70
N ARG A 34 5.60 2.95 -10.68
CA ARG A 34 6.09 3.79 -11.78
C ARG A 34 6.47 5.16 -11.26
N SER A 35 7.35 5.83 -12.00
CA SER A 35 7.64 7.23 -11.77
C SER A 35 6.67 8.13 -12.55
N LEU A 36 6.70 9.41 -12.22
CA LEU A 36 5.86 10.42 -12.84
C LEU A 36 6.06 10.48 -14.36
N GLU A 37 7.32 10.46 -14.80
CA GLU A 37 7.70 10.72 -16.19
C GLU A 37 8.10 9.47 -16.97
N ARG A 38 8.38 8.36 -16.28
CA ARG A 38 8.77 7.10 -16.92
C ARG A 38 7.81 5.95 -16.59
N PRO A 39 7.57 5.04 -17.54
CA PRO A 39 6.94 3.75 -17.28
C PRO A 39 7.69 2.99 -16.19
N GLY A 40 6.97 2.12 -15.50
CA GLY A 40 7.51 1.45 -14.34
C GLY A 40 7.54 -0.06 -14.49
N ILE A 41 7.32 -0.75 -13.37
CA ILE A 41 7.49 -2.19 -13.24
C ILE A 41 6.22 -2.87 -12.75
N ARG A 42 6.06 -4.11 -13.17
CA ARG A 42 5.16 -5.10 -12.57
C ARG A 42 5.96 -6.31 -12.15
N ILE A 43 5.90 -6.64 -10.87
CA ILE A 43 6.57 -7.77 -10.24
C ILE A 43 5.52 -8.79 -9.84
N GLU A 44 5.74 -10.01 -10.32
CA GLU A 44 4.96 -11.21 -10.01
C GLU A 44 5.96 -12.38 -9.84
N ASP A 45 5.66 -13.33 -8.95
CA ASP A 45 6.50 -14.52 -8.70
C ASP A 45 8.00 -14.23 -8.51
N GLY A 46 8.33 -13.16 -7.77
CA GLY A 46 9.71 -12.76 -7.45
C GLY A 46 10.51 -12.22 -8.63
N ARG A 47 9.86 -11.81 -9.73
CA ARG A 47 10.52 -11.31 -10.94
C ARG A 47 9.79 -10.13 -11.56
N VAL A 48 10.53 -9.26 -12.24
CA VAL A 48 9.92 -8.24 -13.10
C VAL A 48 9.38 -8.91 -14.36
N ILE A 49 8.06 -8.92 -14.51
CA ILE A 49 7.39 -9.50 -15.70
C ILE A 49 7.04 -8.45 -16.75
N ASP A 50 7.07 -7.17 -16.37
CA ASP A 50 6.90 -6.04 -17.27
C ASP A 50 7.74 -4.86 -16.74
N ALA A 51 8.70 -4.39 -17.55
CA ALA A 51 9.57 -3.25 -17.25
C ALA A 51 9.18 -2.00 -18.06
N ASN A 52 8.00 -1.99 -18.69
CA ASN A 52 7.43 -0.83 -19.35
C ASN A 52 5.98 -0.63 -18.90
N TYR A 53 5.71 -0.96 -17.63
CA TYR A 53 4.37 -1.04 -17.09
C TYR A 53 3.76 0.35 -16.91
N SER A 54 2.54 0.52 -17.43
CA SER A 54 1.61 1.57 -17.01
C SER A 54 0.50 0.96 -16.17
N GLY A 55 -0.05 1.74 -15.25
CA GLY A 55 -1.22 1.37 -14.47
C GLY A 55 -2.14 2.57 -14.33
N PRO A 56 -3.44 2.45 -14.64
CA PRO A 56 -4.38 3.57 -14.54
C PRO A 56 -4.48 4.11 -13.10
N VAL A 57 -4.40 3.24 -12.10
CA VAL A 57 -4.44 3.65 -10.69
C VAL A 57 -3.12 4.29 -10.26
N LEU A 58 -1.98 3.84 -10.78
CA LEU A 58 -0.69 4.48 -10.53
C LEU A 58 -0.66 5.91 -11.09
N GLU A 59 -1.13 6.10 -12.33
CA GLU A 59 -1.26 7.41 -12.96
C GLU A 59 -2.19 8.32 -12.16
N GLN A 60 -3.34 7.78 -11.73
CA GLN A 60 -4.30 8.53 -10.93
C GLN A 60 -3.72 8.93 -9.56
N VAL A 61 -2.97 8.04 -8.90
CA VAL A 61 -2.28 8.36 -7.63
C VAL A 61 -1.25 9.47 -7.81
N LEU A 62 -0.48 9.45 -8.90
CA LEU A 62 0.49 10.50 -9.21
C LEU A 62 -0.22 11.84 -9.43
N GLN A 63 -1.35 11.85 -10.13
CA GLN A 63 -2.14 13.04 -10.39
C GLN A 63 -2.82 13.59 -9.13
N GLU A 64 -3.46 12.73 -8.33
CA GLU A 64 -4.23 13.13 -7.15
C GLU A 64 -3.36 13.27 -5.90
N ASN A 65 -2.13 12.76 -5.94
CA ASN A 65 -1.17 12.75 -4.85
C ASN A 65 -1.79 12.25 -3.53
N ARG A 66 -2.55 11.14 -3.58
CA ARG A 66 -3.16 10.49 -2.41
C ARG A 66 -3.19 8.99 -2.57
N ILE A 67 -3.40 8.28 -1.46
CA ILE A 67 -3.58 6.83 -1.47
C ILE A 67 -4.95 6.51 -2.08
N LEU A 68 -4.99 5.53 -2.99
CA LEU A 68 -6.20 4.97 -3.56
C LEU A 68 -6.33 3.50 -3.19
N LYS A 69 -7.52 3.12 -2.68
CA LYS A 69 -7.95 1.73 -2.48
C LYS A 69 -9.16 1.50 -3.38
N VAL A 70 -8.96 0.87 -4.53
CA VAL A 70 -9.98 0.78 -5.58
C VAL A 70 -9.88 -0.53 -6.33
N THR A 71 -10.97 -0.90 -7.01
CA THR A 71 -10.97 -1.95 -8.02
C THR A 71 -10.91 -1.29 -9.40
N PRO A 72 -9.81 -1.41 -10.17
CA PRO A 72 -9.67 -0.75 -11.45
C PRO A 72 -10.63 -1.36 -12.48
N SER A 73 -11.18 -0.50 -13.35
CA SER A 73 -12.05 -0.91 -14.46
C SER A 73 -11.28 -1.29 -15.74
N ARG A 74 -9.95 -1.03 -15.79
CA ARG A 74 -9.06 -1.30 -16.92
C ARG A 74 -7.63 -1.61 -16.45
N GLY A 75 -6.77 -2.05 -17.37
CA GLY A 75 -5.37 -2.43 -17.09
C GLY A 75 -5.21 -3.89 -16.67
N ALA A 76 -3.98 -4.29 -16.33
CA ALA A 76 -3.63 -5.68 -16.03
C ALA A 76 -4.41 -6.26 -14.84
N TYR A 77 -4.74 -5.43 -13.85
CA TYR A 77 -5.47 -5.83 -12.64
C TYR A 77 -6.96 -5.42 -12.67
N LYS A 78 -7.56 -5.33 -13.86
CA LYS A 78 -8.99 -5.04 -13.99
C LYS A 78 -9.83 -6.01 -13.15
N GLY A 79 -10.71 -5.47 -12.32
CA GLY A 79 -11.62 -6.27 -11.49
C GLY A 79 -10.97 -6.86 -10.23
N VAL A 80 -9.68 -6.58 -9.97
CA VAL A 80 -8.96 -7.03 -8.77
C VAL A 80 -8.69 -5.82 -7.86
N PRO A 81 -9.00 -5.88 -6.56
CA PRO A 81 -8.70 -4.78 -5.64
C PRO A 81 -7.21 -4.46 -5.59
N VAL A 82 -6.89 -3.16 -5.58
CA VAL A 82 -5.51 -2.66 -5.44
C VAL A 82 -5.45 -1.53 -4.41
N VAL A 83 -4.31 -1.45 -3.73
CA VAL A 83 -3.95 -0.33 -2.86
C VAL A 83 -2.71 0.33 -3.44
N VAL A 84 -2.79 1.62 -3.74
CA VAL A 84 -1.73 2.36 -4.40
C VAL A 84 -1.46 3.67 -3.65
N GLY A 85 -0.19 3.96 -3.40
CA GLY A 85 0.25 5.15 -2.66
C GLY A 85 1.36 5.93 -3.38
N PRO A 86 1.40 7.27 -3.22
CA PRO A 86 2.45 8.09 -3.78
C PRO A 86 3.70 8.06 -2.89
N ILE A 87 4.87 8.00 -3.52
CA ILE A 87 6.15 8.39 -2.94
C ILE A 87 6.32 9.88 -3.23
N ARG A 88 6.52 10.66 -2.18
CA ARG A 88 6.60 12.12 -2.26
C ARG A 88 8.02 12.61 -2.03
N ASP A 89 8.38 13.70 -2.68
CA ASP A 89 9.59 14.43 -2.38
C ASP A 89 9.46 15.28 -1.09
N SER A 90 10.51 16.01 -0.74
CA SER A 90 10.52 16.89 0.43
C SER A 90 9.53 18.06 0.35
N ALA A 91 9.07 18.43 -0.84
CA ALA A 91 8.04 19.45 -1.04
C ALA A 91 6.62 18.85 -0.98
N GLY A 92 6.50 17.53 -0.86
CA GLY A 92 5.23 16.81 -0.84
C GLY A 92 4.69 16.48 -2.23
N ALA A 93 5.42 16.72 -3.31
CA ALA A 93 4.99 16.38 -4.66
C ALA A 93 5.16 14.88 -4.93
N ALA A 94 4.17 14.26 -5.58
CA ALA A 94 4.26 12.85 -5.96
C ALA A 94 5.24 12.67 -7.12
N ILE A 95 6.33 11.95 -6.88
CA ILE A 95 7.40 11.68 -7.86
C ILE A 95 7.34 10.24 -8.39
N THR A 96 6.80 9.32 -7.59
CA THR A 96 6.65 7.90 -7.92
C THR A 96 5.37 7.40 -7.26
N ALA A 97 4.76 6.34 -7.80
CA ALA A 97 3.67 5.62 -7.15
C ALA A 97 4.02 4.14 -7.05
N ILE A 98 3.56 3.52 -5.97
CA ILE A 98 3.69 2.08 -5.73
C ILE A 98 2.34 1.49 -5.35
N GLY A 99 2.04 0.32 -5.90
CA GLY A 99 0.79 -0.37 -5.79
C GLY A 99 0.98 -1.84 -5.42
N ILE A 100 0.10 -2.33 -4.57
CA ILE A 100 0.02 -3.74 -4.16
C ILE A 100 -1.35 -4.24 -4.59
N VAL A 101 -1.39 -5.44 -5.13
CA VAL A 101 -2.65 -6.10 -5.51
C VAL A 101 -3.16 -6.90 -4.31
N ASP A 102 -4.34 -6.54 -3.83
CA ASP A 102 -4.98 -7.23 -2.70
C ASP A 102 -5.99 -8.26 -3.21
N ILE A 103 -5.50 -9.46 -3.48
CA ILE A 103 -6.35 -10.60 -3.85
C ILE A 103 -7.10 -11.14 -2.62
N THR A 104 -6.57 -10.88 -1.42
CA THR A 104 -6.95 -11.54 -0.18
C THR A 104 -7.96 -10.77 0.68
N GLY A 105 -8.17 -9.47 0.39
CA GLY A 105 -8.94 -8.57 1.24
C GLY A 105 -8.27 -8.23 2.57
N ILE A 106 -6.96 -8.49 2.69
CA ILE A 106 -6.21 -8.31 3.95
C ILE A 106 -6.17 -6.82 4.33
N PHE A 107 -6.03 -5.92 3.36
CA PHE A 107 -5.96 -4.48 3.65
C PHE A 107 -7.32 -3.91 4.07
N ASP A 108 -8.42 -4.47 3.58
CA ASP A 108 -9.76 -4.12 4.07
C ASP A 108 -9.97 -4.66 5.49
N LEU A 109 -9.55 -5.89 5.78
CA LEU A 109 -9.64 -6.46 7.14
C LEU A 109 -8.80 -5.67 8.15
N ALA A 110 -7.57 -5.29 7.80
CA ALA A 110 -6.72 -4.46 8.66
C ALA A 110 -7.39 -3.11 8.95
N THR A 111 -7.98 -2.47 7.93
CA THR A 111 -8.72 -1.21 8.11
C THR A 111 -9.92 -1.39 9.05
N LEU A 112 -10.64 -2.52 8.97
CA LEU A 112 -11.73 -2.84 9.90
C LEU A 112 -11.25 -2.98 11.35
N MET A 113 -10.08 -3.58 11.58
CA MET A 113 -9.52 -3.74 12.93
C MET A 113 -9.09 -2.39 13.55
N ASP A 114 -8.54 -1.49 12.75
CA ASP A 114 -8.21 -0.13 13.20
C ASP A 114 -9.46 0.61 13.69
N HIS A 115 -10.56 0.53 12.93
CA HIS A 115 -11.83 1.12 13.33
C HIS A 115 -12.44 0.44 14.57
N GLN A 116 -12.28 -0.86 14.76
CA GLN A 116 -12.72 -1.51 16.00
C GLN A 116 -11.99 -0.96 17.23
N SER A 117 -10.70 -0.67 17.12
CA SER A 117 -9.93 -0.05 18.22
C SER A 117 -10.42 1.37 18.53
N GLU A 118 -10.81 2.14 17.50
CA GLU A 118 -11.40 3.47 17.69
C GLU A 118 -12.83 3.42 18.26
N ILE A 119 -13.65 2.47 17.82
CA ILE A 119 -14.99 2.22 18.36
C ILE A 119 -14.90 1.81 19.83
N LEU A 120 -13.98 0.91 20.18
CA LEU A 120 -13.75 0.52 21.57
C LEU A 120 -13.32 1.70 22.44
N LYS A 121 -12.47 2.60 21.93
CA LYS A 121 -12.11 3.86 22.61
C LYS A 121 -13.31 4.78 22.81
N GLN A 122 -14.17 4.94 21.80
CA GLN A 122 -15.38 5.78 21.89
C GLN A 122 -16.40 5.22 22.87
N VAL A 123 -16.55 3.90 22.95
CA VAL A 123 -17.55 3.24 23.82
C VAL A 123 -17.06 3.09 25.26
N CYS A 124 -15.77 2.81 25.49
CA CYS A 124 -15.23 2.62 26.85
C CYS A 124 -14.94 3.92 27.62
N GLY A 125 -14.71 5.05 26.94
CA GLY A 125 -14.55 6.38 27.56
C GLY A 125 -13.35 6.59 28.52
N LYS A 126 -12.60 5.56 28.92
CA LYS A 126 -11.34 5.64 29.69
C LYS A 126 -10.42 4.45 29.39
N ASP A 127 -9.13 4.72 29.25
CA ASP A 127 -8.07 3.71 29.29
C ASP A 127 -7.72 3.38 30.76
N PRO A 128 -7.65 2.09 31.17
CA PRO A 128 -7.94 0.88 30.40
C PRO A 128 -9.43 0.48 30.42
N CYS A 129 -9.92 -0.13 29.32
CA CYS A 129 -11.21 -0.84 29.29
C CYS A 129 -11.16 -2.03 30.26
N PRO A 130 -12.10 -2.17 31.22
CA PRO A 130 -12.17 -3.36 32.05
C PRO A 130 -12.64 -4.54 31.19
N LEU A 131 -11.82 -5.59 31.09
CA LEU A 131 -12.23 -6.86 30.51
C LEU A 131 -13.34 -7.47 31.38
N PRO A 132 -14.35 -8.14 30.78
CA PRO A 132 -15.37 -8.87 31.53
C PRO A 132 -14.75 -10.10 32.21
N GLY A 133 -14.10 -9.84 33.35
CA GLY A 133 -13.30 -10.79 34.12
C GLY A 133 -12.72 -10.18 35.40
N GLU A 134 -12.59 -8.85 35.49
CA GLU A 134 -12.09 -8.16 36.70
C GLU A 134 -13.20 -7.56 37.57
N GLN A 135 -14.31 -8.29 37.74
CA GLN A 135 -15.23 -8.06 38.86
C GLN A 135 -15.10 -9.20 39.87
N VAL A 136 -13.92 -9.35 40.48
CA VAL A 136 -13.77 -10.18 41.68
C VAL A 136 -13.75 -9.28 42.91
N VAL A 137 -14.96 -9.03 43.41
CA VAL A 137 -15.33 -8.94 44.83
C VAL A 137 -14.33 -8.27 45.78
N ALA A 138 -14.54 -6.99 46.07
CA ALA A 138 -14.24 -6.44 47.39
C ALA A 138 -15.56 -6.31 48.17
N LYS A 139 -16.00 -7.41 48.80
CA LYS A 139 -17.02 -7.41 49.86
C LYS A 139 -16.34 -7.70 51.20
N ARG A 140 -16.00 -6.65 51.94
CA ARG A 140 -16.24 -6.39 53.37
C ARG A 140 -15.21 -5.43 53.92
#